data_AF-A0A560UNR9-F1
#
_entry.id   AF-A0A560UNR9-F1
#
_cell.length_a   1.000
_cell.length_b   1.000
_cell.length_c   1.000
_cell.angle_alpha   90.00
_cell.angle_beta   90.00
_cell.angle_gamma   90.00
#
_symmetry.space_group_name_H-M   'P 1'
#
loop_
_entity.id
_entity.type
_entity.pdbx_description
1 polymer ?
#
loop_
_entity_poly.entity_id
_entity_poly.type
_entity_poly.pdbx_seq_one_letter_code
_entity_poly.pdbx_strand_id
1 'polypeptide(L)'
;MATDLEHSGWQYLADLRQHYRHLPLSVFESWLALSRNPSALAIAVFRLEFDEVFCERIRDELAVIWECIPLPSWAIAYARFREWLMRQGVPEALLGSLLKNRQAMLPAVVSGFKEVGNYLETHDPTSLPKLPIEVILPGWYQQLRQTHEGNNRWPTDLGFPLKEWIRKQSLPKQITNLSMVEFTDAVTFLPIFMAYVTAGIAHIEELRESRSYVKFAIKMVSDFDRSSWYTPVHGMMVSYLLASAPV
;
A
#
# COMPACT_ATOMS: atom_id res chain seq x y z
N MET A 1 -9.46 -8.16 18.61
CA MET A 1 -8.10 -7.77 18.14
C MET A 1 -8.10 -6.41 17.44
N ALA A 2 -8.67 -6.24 16.24
CA ALA A 2 -8.62 -4.93 15.55
C ALA A 2 -9.23 -3.75 16.34
N THR A 3 -10.21 -4.02 17.20
CA THR A 3 -10.85 -3.01 18.08
C THR A 3 -10.38 -3.09 19.52
N ASP A 4 -9.52 -4.05 19.85
CA ASP A 4 -9.08 -4.35 21.20
C ASP A 4 -7.60 -4.76 21.18
N LEU A 5 -6.74 -3.81 21.55
CA LEU A 5 -5.28 -3.98 21.61
C LEU A 5 -4.82 -4.74 22.86
N GLU A 6 -5.70 -4.98 23.83
CA GLU A 6 -5.41 -5.77 25.04
C GLU A 6 -5.76 -7.25 24.87
N HIS A 7 -6.49 -7.60 23.81
CA HIS A 7 -6.83 -8.97 23.47
C HIS A 7 -5.62 -9.92 23.50
N SER A 8 -5.74 -11.04 24.22
CA SER A 8 -4.67 -12.03 24.46
C SER A 8 -4.05 -12.59 23.17
N GLY A 9 -4.84 -12.69 22.10
CA GLY A 9 -4.37 -13.12 20.78
C GLY A 9 -3.17 -12.30 20.24
N TRP A 10 -2.97 -11.08 20.70
CA TRP A 10 -1.78 -10.31 20.31
C TRP A 10 -0.50 -10.83 20.97
N GLN A 11 -0.56 -11.23 22.24
CA GLN A 11 0.58 -11.86 22.91
C GLN A 11 0.92 -13.18 22.21
N TYR A 12 -0.10 -13.97 21.87
CA TYR A 12 0.09 -15.20 21.11
C TYR A 12 0.81 -14.98 19.78
N LEU A 13 0.44 -13.95 18.99
CA LEU A 13 1.15 -13.61 17.75
C LEU A 13 2.60 -13.15 18.01
N ALA A 14 2.84 -12.39 19.09
CA ALA A 14 4.18 -11.99 19.48
C ALA A 14 5.06 -13.22 19.82
N ASP A 15 4.50 -14.17 20.58
CA ASP A 15 5.18 -15.41 20.95
C ASP A 15 5.47 -16.28 19.72
N LEU A 16 4.52 -16.37 18.78
CA LEU A 16 4.75 -17.06 17.50
C LEU A 16 5.92 -16.44 16.73
N ARG A 17 5.94 -15.11 16.62
CA ARG A 17 7.00 -14.38 15.92
C ARG A 17 8.36 -14.63 16.55
N GLN A 18 8.43 -14.64 17.88
CA GLN A 18 9.68 -14.80 18.62
C GLN A 18 10.21 -16.23 18.57
N HIS A 19 9.36 -17.23 18.82
CA HIS A 19 9.81 -18.62 19.03
C HIS A 19 9.82 -19.45 17.74
N TYR A 20 9.05 -19.06 16.73
CA TYR A 20 8.89 -19.84 15.48
C TYR A 20 9.29 -19.06 14.22
N ARG A 21 10.19 -18.08 14.37
CA ARG A 21 10.71 -17.26 13.25
C ARG A 21 11.18 -18.08 12.05
N HIS A 22 11.74 -19.27 12.29
CA HIS A 22 12.32 -20.14 11.26
C HIS A 22 11.27 -20.88 10.42
N LEU A 23 10.01 -20.93 10.85
CA LEU A 23 8.93 -21.57 10.11
C LEU A 23 8.24 -20.57 9.19
N PRO A 24 7.70 -21.02 8.03
CA PRO A 24 6.86 -20.19 7.19
C PRO A 24 5.60 -19.72 7.95
N LEU A 25 5.18 -18.48 7.77
CA LEU A 25 3.99 -17.90 8.38
C LEU A 25 2.72 -18.66 7.98
N SER A 26 2.69 -19.21 6.77
CA SER A 26 1.56 -19.95 6.21
C SER A 26 1.23 -21.25 6.95
N VAL A 27 2.14 -21.78 7.80
CA VAL A 27 1.85 -22.97 8.61
C VAL A 27 0.97 -22.66 9.82
N PHE A 28 0.83 -21.38 10.20
CA PHE A 28 0.03 -20.97 11.35
C PHE A 28 -1.27 -20.33 10.89
N GLU A 29 -2.41 -20.93 11.26
CA GLU A 29 -3.73 -20.36 10.95
C GLU A 29 -3.91 -18.95 11.51
N SER A 30 -3.25 -18.62 12.62
CA SER A 30 -3.33 -17.28 13.22
C SER A 30 -2.71 -16.19 12.32
N TRP A 31 -1.63 -16.49 11.59
CA TRP A 31 -1.07 -15.56 10.62
C TRP A 31 -1.96 -15.46 9.37
N LEU A 32 -2.50 -16.59 8.90
CA LEU A 32 -3.48 -16.59 7.79
C LEU A 32 -4.73 -15.79 8.14
N ALA A 33 -5.29 -15.98 9.33
CA ALA A 33 -6.45 -15.25 9.82
C ALA A 33 -6.15 -13.74 9.95
N LEU A 34 -4.97 -13.37 10.46
CA LEU A 34 -4.54 -11.97 10.51
C LEU A 34 -4.44 -11.37 9.11
N SER A 35 -3.85 -12.07 8.14
CA SER A 35 -3.69 -11.59 6.75
C SER A 35 -5.01 -11.33 6.02
N ARG A 36 -6.10 -11.99 6.46
CA ARG A 36 -7.45 -11.82 5.91
C ARG A 36 -8.20 -10.65 6.54
N ASN A 37 -7.66 -10.00 7.57
CA ASN A 37 -8.27 -8.87 8.26
C ASN A 37 -7.40 -7.62 8.13
N PRO A 38 -7.65 -6.74 7.13
CA PRO A 38 -6.86 -5.55 6.87
C PRO A 38 -6.69 -4.62 8.09
N SER A 39 -7.76 -4.40 8.87
CA SER A 39 -7.71 -3.53 10.05
C SER A 39 -6.86 -4.11 11.17
N ALA A 40 -6.95 -5.42 11.41
CA ALA A 40 -6.09 -6.09 12.38
C ALA A 40 -4.63 -6.09 11.90
N LEU A 41 -4.39 -6.31 10.61
CA LEU A 41 -3.06 -6.34 10.04
C LEU A 41 -2.37 -4.96 10.12
N ALA A 42 -3.10 -3.88 9.86
CA ALA A 42 -2.59 -2.51 10.03
C ALA A 42 -2.17 -2.24 11.49
N ILE A 43 -2.99 -2.66 12.47
CA ILE A 43 -2.64 -2.54 13.89
C ILE A 43 -1.45 -3.43 14.26
N ALA A 44 -1.33 -4.61 13.66
CA ALA A 44 -0.24 -5.54 13.92
C ALA A 44 1.12 -4.91 13.59
N VAL A 45 1.22 -4.14 12.50
CA VAL A 45 2.46 -3.42 12.14
C VAL A 45 2.95 -2.55 13.28
N PHE A 46 2.06 -1.79 13.91
CA PHE A 46 2.39 -0.94 15.05
C PHE A 46 2.64 -1.75 16.32
N ARG A 47 1.70 -2.62 16.68
CA ARG A 47 1.65 -3.28 17.99
C ARG A 47 2.68 -4.39 18.15
N LEU A 48 2.97 -5.13 17.08
CA LEU A 48 3.93 -6.24 17.09
C LEU A 48 5.30 -5.84 16.57
N GLU A 49 5.50 -4.55 16.25
CA GLU A 49 6.79 -4.01 15.84
C GLU A 49 7.33 -4.73 14.60
N PHE A 50 6.53 -4.74 13.54
CA PHE A 50 6.99 -5.33 12.28
C PHE A 50 8.10 -4.46 11.69
N ASP A 51 9.19 -5.11 11.34
CA ASP A 51 10.26 -4.53 10.53
C ASP A 51 10.00 -4.79 9.04
N GLU A 52 10.84 -4.21 8.18
CA GLU A 52 10.74 -4.36 6.73
C GLU A 52 10.80 -5.84 6.33
N VAL A 53 11.76 -6.59 6.87
CA VAL A 53 11.94 -8.03 6.61
C VAL A 53 10.69 -8.82 6.95
N PHE A 54 10.06 -8.56 8.10
CA PHE A 54 8.84 -9.29 8.47
C PHE A 54 7.65 -8.89 7.59
N CYS A 55 7.55 -7.62 7.19
CA CYS A 55 6.53 -7.17 6.24
C CYS A 55 6.69 -7.79 4.85
N GLU A 56 7.93 -8.03 4.39
CA GLU A 56 8.21 -8.78 3.18
C GLU A 56 7.78 -10.24 3.31
N ARG A 57 8.02 -10.88 4.44
CA ARG A 57 7.52 -12.24 4.70
C ARG A 57 6.01 -12.31 4.67
N ILE A 58 5.31 -11.36 5.28
CA ILE A 58 3.84 -11.28 5.23
C ILE A 58 3.35 -11.10 3.78
N ARG A 59 4.02 -10.25 2.99
CA ARG A 59 3.73 -10.08 1.56
C ARG A 59 3.92 -11.39 0.79
N ASP A 60 5.05 -12.06 0.98
CA ASP A 60 5.47 -13.17 0.13
C ASP A 60 4.88 -14.52 0.54
N GLU A 61 4.79 -14.79 1.84
CA GLU A 61 4.32 -16.07 2.38
C GLU A 61 2.79 -16.10 2.56
N LEU A 62 2.14 -14.95 2.74
CA LEU A 62 0.68 -14.84 2.93
C LEU A 62 -0.03 -14.12 1.77
N ALA A 63 0.71 -13.77 0.72
CA ALA A 63 0.21 -13.03 -0.44
C ALA A 63 -0.50 -11.71 -0.06
N VAL A 64 -0.02 -11.01 0.97
CA VAL A 64 -0.57 -9.69 1.34
C VAL A 64 -0.12 -8.63 0.34
N ILE A 65 -1.04 -7.78 -0.08
CA ILE A 65 -0.77 -6.57 -0.85
C ILE A 65 -1.08 -5.41 0.08
N TRP A 66 -0.04 -4.75 0.58
CA TRP A 66 -0.16 -3.73 1.61
C TRP A 66 -0.96 -2.51 1.15
N GLU A 67 -0.87 -2.20 -0.15
CA GLU A 67 -1.60 -1.15 -0.86
C GLU A 67 -3.12 -1.40 -0.91
N CYS A 68 -3.58 -2.62 -0.62
CA CYS A 68 -5.00 -2.93 -0.47
C CYS A 68 -5.59 -2.51 0.89
N ILE A 69 -4.74 -2.10 1.84
CA ILE A 69 -5.20 -1.51 3.10
C ILE A 69 -5.32 0.00 2.88
N PRO A 70 -6.55 0.58 2.91
CA PRO A 70 -6.74 1.98 2.60
C PRO A 70 -5.99 2.90 3.57
N LEU A 71 -5.44 4.01 3.09
CA LEU A 71 -4.71 4.98 3.90
C LEU A 71 -5.52 5.48 5.11
N PRO A 72 -6.83 5.77 5.01
CA PRO A 72 -7.63 6.12 6.19
C PRO A 72 -7.64 5.02 7.26
N SER A 73 -7.56 3.74 6.88
CA SER A 73 -7.50 2.63 7.84
C SER A 73 -6.18 2.61 8.61
N TRP A 74 -5.08 3.05 7.99
CA TRP A 74 -3.80 3.19 8.66
C TRP A 74 -3.80 4.35 9.67
N ALA A 75 -4.43 5.48 9.33
CA ALA A 75 -4.58 6.61 10.23
C ALA A 75 -5.41 6.22 11.48
N ILE A 76 -6.50 5.46 11.29
CA ILE A 76 -7.29 4.88 12.39
C ILE A 76 -6.45 3.92 13.24
N ALA A 77 -5.66 3.03 12.61
CA ALA A 77 -4.79 2.11 13.31
C ALA A 77 -3.72 2.84 14.15
N TYR A 78 -3.14 3.91 13.59
CA TYR A 78 -2.19 4.79 14.28
C TYR A 78 -2.82 5.48 15.49
N ALA A 79 -4.02 6.07 15.34
CA ALA A 79 -4.75 6.69 16.43
C ALA A 79 -5.05 5.70 17.57
N ARG A 80 -5.54 4.49 17.24
CA ARG A 80 -5.80 3.43 18.23
C ARG A 80 -4.54 2.97 18.96
N PHE A 81 -3.42 2.86 18.23
CA PHE A 81 -2.14 2.50 18.85
C PHE A 81 -1.66 3.57 19.81
N ARG A 82 -1.77 4.85 19.43
CA ARG A 82 -1.48 5.99 20.31
C ARG A 82 -2.32 5.96 21.59
N GLU A 83 -3.65 5.82 21.46
CA GLU A 83 -4.56 5.74 22.61
C GLU A 83 -4.22 4.56 23.53
N TRP A 84 -3.84 3.42 22.95
CA TRP A 84 -3.43 2.25 23.72
C TRP A 84 -2.13 2.53 24.50
N LEU A 85 -1.10 3.14 23.90
CA LEU A 85 0.13 3.51 24.61
C LEU A 85 -0.15 4.45 25.79
N MET A 86 -1.04 5.44 25.60
CA MET A 86 -1.45 6.36 26.67
C MET A 86 -2.12 5.60 27.82
N ARG A 87 -3.01 4.65 27.52
CA ARG A 87 -3.65 3.79 28.54
C ARG A 87 -2.67 2.88 29.27
N GLN A 88 -1.59 2.46 28.61
CA GLN A 88 -0.50 1.70 29.25
C GLN A 88 0.41 2.57 30.14
N GLY A 89 0.13 3.87 30.26
CA GLY A 89 0.89 4.79 31.12
C GLY A 89 2.21 5.26 30.50
N VAL A 90 2.37 5.14 29.17
CA VAL A 90 3.55 5.68 28.49
C VAL A 90 3.56 7.21 28.64
N PRO A 91 4.65 7.81 29.17
CA PRO A 91 4.74 9.26 29.32
C PRO A 91 4.64 9.99 27.98
N GLU A 92 3.92 11.12 27.93
CA GLU A 92 3.74 11.93 26.71
C GLU A 92 5.09 12.33 26.08
N ALA A 93 6.09 12.59 26.92
CA ALA A 93 7.46 12.90 26.48
C ALA A 93 8.12 11.78 25.65
N LEU A 94 7.75 10.52 25.89
CA LEU A 94 8.24 9.35 25.15
C LEU A 94 7.30 8.95 24.01
N LEU A 95 6.00 9.27 24.11
CA LEU A 95 4.97 8.91 23.14
C LEU A 95 5.34 9.35 21.72
N GLY A 96 5.74 10.62 21.56
CA GLY A 96 6.13 11.16 20.25
C GLY A 96 7.31 10.43 19.62
N SER A 97 8.31 10.03 20.42
CA SER A 97 9.47 9.28 19.91
C SER A 97 9.13 7.86 19.48
N LEU A 98 8.27 7.17 20.25
CA LEU A 98 7.82 5.81 19.92
C LEU A 98 6.97 5.81 18.65
N LEU A 99 6.01 6.74 18.55
CA LEU A 99 5.16 6.86 17.39
C LEU A 99 5.94 7.18 16.12
N LYS A 100 6.89 8.14 16.19
CA LYS A 100 7.79 8.46 15.07
C LYS A 100 8.63 7.26 14.64
N ASN A 101 9.17 6.51 15.59
CA ASN A 101 9.94 5.30 15.28
C ASN A 101 9.08 4.25 14.55
N ARG A 102 7.81 4.08 14.92
CA ARG A 102 6.90 3.17 14.19
C ARG A 102 6.53 3.71 12.82
N GLN A 103 6.26 5.02 12.72
CA GLN A 103 5.90 5.65 11.45
C GLN A 103 7.05 5.58 10.43
N ALA A 104 8.30 5.69 10.88
CA ALA A 104 9.48 5.64 10.02
C ALA A 104 9.58 4.33 9.20
N MET A 105 8.96 3.24 9.65
CA MET A 105 8.94 1.96 8.94
C MET A 105 7.87 1.89 7.83
N LEU A 106 6.79 2.66 7.93
CA LEU A 106 5.66 2.55 7.00
C LEU A 106 6.02 2.84 5.53
N PRO A 107 6.90 3.83 5.23
CA PRO A 107 7.47 4.01 3.90
C PRO A 107 8.11 2.79 3.25
N ALA A 108 8.60 1.82 4.04
CA ALA A 108 9.18 0.59 3.52
C ALA A 108 8.12 -0.49 3.23
N VAL A 109 6.91 -0.34 3.81
CA VAL A 109 5.84 -1.34 3.74
C VAL A 109 4.81 -1.01 2.67
N VAL A 110 4.43 0.27 2.55
CA VAL A 110 3.42 0.73 1.60
C VAL A 110 4.00 1.87 0.77
N SER A 111 4.06 1.71 -0.55
CA SER A 111 4.39 2.81 -1.45
C SER A 111 3.38 3.96 -1.26
N GLY A 112 3.83 5.22 -1.29
CA GLY A 112 2.98 6.37 -0.99
C GLY A 112 3.09 6.91 0.44
N PHE A 113 3.63 6.13 1.39
CA PHE A 113 3.75 6.64 2.77
C PHE A 113 4.83 7.72 2.95
N LYS A 114 5.78 7.84 2.00
CA LYS A 114 6.74 8.96 2.00
C LYS A 114 6.05 10.26 1.57
N GLU A 115 5.07 10.14 0.69
CA GLU A 115 4.38 11.24 0.03
C GLU A 115 3.18 11.75 0.85
N VAL A 116 2.68 10.97 1.80
CA VAL A 116 1.47 11.30 2.59
C VAL A 116 1.73 12.16 3.84
N GLY A 117 2.95 12.65 4.04
CA GLY A 117 3.29 13.66 5.06
C GLY A 117 2.80 13.30 6.47
N ASN A 118 2.10 14.23 7.13
CA ASN A 118 1.51 14.04 8.46
C ASN A 118 0.05 13.54 8.41
N TYR A 119 -0.44 13.06 7.27
CA TYR A 119 -1.83 12.59 7.11
C TYR A 119 -2.21 11.52 8.14
N LEU A 120 -1.30 10.62 8.49
CA LEU A 120 -1.56 9.59 9.51
C LEU A 120 -1.90 10.19 10.88
N GLU A 121 -1.37 11.37 11.19
CA GLU A 121 -1.59 12.07 12.44
C GLU A 121 -2.82 12.98 12.36
N THR A 122 -2.93 13.75 11.28
CA THR A 122 -3.96 14.79 11.14
C THR A 122 -5.28 14.27 10.60
N HIS A 123 -5.27 13.15 9.89
CA HIS A 123 -6.38 12.68 9.05
C HIS A 123 -6.85 13.73 8.02
N ASP A 124 -6.02 14.74 7.74
CA ASP A 124 -6.37 15.91 6.93
C ASP A 124 -5.79 15.78 5.52
N PRO A 125 -6.63 15.56 4.49
CA PRO A 125 -6.17 15.44 3.10
C PRO A 125 -5.57 16.74 2.55
N THR A 126 -5.83 17.90 3.16
CA THR A 126 -5.26 19.19 2.71
C THR A 126 -3.77 19.33 2.98
N SER A 127 -3.23 18.49 3.88
CA SER A 127 -1.79 18.43 4.17
C SER A 127 -0.96 17.79 3.04
N LEU A 128 -1.63 17.19 2.05
CA LEU A 128 -0.99 16.44 0.97
C LEU A 128 -0.61 17.34 -0.22
N PRO A 129 0.57 17.13 -0.84
CA PRO A 129 0.99 17.92 -1.98
C PRO A 129 0.10 17.65 -3.21
N LYS A 130 -0.41 18.73 -3.81
CA LYS A 130 -1.10 18.71 -5.10
C LYS A 130 -0.08 18.83 -6.24
N LEU A 131 0.42 17.69 -6.69
CA LEU A 131 1.39 17.62 -7.79
C LEU A 131 0.66 17.66 -9.15
N PRO A 132 1.20 18.37 -10.16
CA PRO A 132 0.63 18.43 -11.51
C PRO A 132 0.91 17.12 -12.27
N ILE A 133 0.09 16.10 -12.03
CA ILE A 133 0.29 14.74 -12.55
C ILE A 133 0.35 14.70 -14.07
N GLU A 134 -0.41 15.55 -14.76
CA GLU A 134 -0.47 15.66 -16.22
C GLU A 134 0.81 16.19 -16.85
N VAL A 135 1.67 16.86 -16.06
CA VAL A 135 2.98 17.34 -16.50
C VAL A 135 4.07 16.32 -16.16
N ILE A 136 3.99 15.69 -14.99
CA ILE A 136 5.07 14.82 -14.48
C ILE A 136 5.01 13.41 -15.05
N LEU A 137 3.85 12.76 -15.03
CA LEU A 137 3.71 11.35 -15.41
C LEU A 137 4.12 11.05 -16.87
N PRO A 138 3.83 11.90 -17.87
CA PRO A 138 4.31 11.67 -19.23
C PRO A 138 5.84 11.60 -19.33
N GLY A 139 6.55 12.45 -18.59
CA GLY A 139 8.02 12.44 -18.55
C GLY A 139 8.57 11.18 -17.90
N TRP A 140 8.00 10.78 -16.76
CA TRP A 140 8.38 9.54 -16.08
C TRP A 140 8.08 8.30 -16.92
N TYR A 141 6.97 8.29 -17.65
CA TYR A 141 6.61 7.19 -18.54
C TYR A 141 7.59 7.06 -19.71
N GLN A 142 8.04 8.18 -20.28
CA GLN A 142 9.10 8.17 -21.29
C GLN A 142 10.40 7.59 -20.72
N GLN A 143 10.78 7.97 -19.50
CA GLN A 143 11.96 7.42 -18.82
C GLN A 143 11.84 5.92 -18.56
N LEU A 144 10.67 5.44 -18.12
CA LEU A 144 10.39 4.00 -17.99
C LEU A 144 10.65 3.28 -19.32
N ARG A 145 10.08 3.79 -20.42
CA ARG A 145 10.26 3.17 -21.74
C ARG A 145 11.70 3.17 -22.22
N GLN A 146 12.44 4.26 -21.99
CA GLN A 146 13.87 4.36 -22.33
C GLN A 146 14.69 3.35 -21.51
N THR A 147 14.40 3.23 -20.22
CA THR A 147 15.11 2.31 -19.32
C THR A 147 14.92 0.85 -19.74
N HIS A 148 13.75 0.51 -20.30
CA HIS A 148 13.38 -0.84 -20.73
C HIS A 148 13.32 -1.01 -22.25
N GLU A 149 13.99 -0.16 -23.04
CA GLU A 149 13.91 -0.16 -24.51
C GLU A 149 14.34 -1.50 -25.12
N GLY A 150 15.37 -2.14 -24.55
CA GLY A 150 15.85 -3.45 -24.96
C GLY A 150 15.07 -4.63 -24.39
N ASN A 151 14.06 -4.40 -23.54
CA ASN A 151 13.30 -5.44 -22.88
C ASN A 151 12.04 -5.79 -23.67
N ASN A 152 12.06 -6.94 -24.33
CA ASN A 152 10.92 -7.44 -25.11
C ASN A 152 9.88 -8.21 -24.26
N ARG A 153 10.03 -8.29 -22.94
CA ARG A 153 9.21 -9.12 -22.04
C ARG A 153 8.56 -8.30 -20.93
N TRP A 154 7.74 -7.34 -21.32
CA TRP A 154 6.89 -6.62 -20.39
C TRP A 154 5.77 -7.54 -19.88
N PRO A 155 5.43 -7.50 -18.59
CA PRO A 155 4.27 -8.23 -18.10
C PRO A 155 3.00 -7.56 -18.61
N THR A 156 2.10 -8.37 -19.16
CA THR A 156 0.86 -7.89 -19.81
C THR A 156 -0.40 -8.28 -19.06
N ASP A 157 -0.28 -9.09 -18.00
CA ASP A 157 -1.40 -9.47 -17.15
C ASP A 157 -2.12 -8.23 -16.62
N LEU A 158 -3.46 -8.25 -16.65
CA LEU A 158 -4.35 -7.14 -16.31
C LEU A 158 -4.27 -5.90 -17.23
N GLY A 159 -3.48 -5.89 -18.31
CA GLY A 159 -3.33 -4.71 -19.17
C GLY A 159 -4.65 -4.16 -19.72
N PHE A 160 -5.45 -5.02 -20.37
CA PHE A 160 -6.78 -4.64 -20.88
C PHE A 160 -7.75 -4.18 -19.80
N PRO A 161 -8.01 -4.94 -18.70
CA PRO A 161 -8.96 -4.49 -17.67
C PRO A 161 -8.50 -3.20 -16.97
N LEU A 162 -7.19 -3.00 -16.75
CA LEU A 162 -6.67 -1.74 -16.18
C LEU A 162 -6.91 -0.55 -17.11
N LYS A 163 -6.64 -0.70 -18.41
CA LYS A 163 -6.89 0.35 -19.41
C LYS A 163 -8.37 0.74 -19.47
N GLU A 164 -9.26 -0.25 -19.54
CA GLU A 164 -10.70 -0.02 -19.56
C GLU A 164 -11.22 0.61 -18.27
N TRP A 165 -10.62 0.26 -17.13
CA TRP A 165 -10.96 0.86 -15.85
C TRP A 165 -10.51 2.32 -15.77
N ILE A 166 -9.27 2.63 -16.17
CA ILE A 166 -8.70 4.00 -16.15
C ILE A 166 -9.49 4.95 -17.05
N ARG A 167 -9.94 4.50 -18.22
CA ARG A 167 -10.74 5.31 -19.15
C ARG A 167 -12.06 5.82 -18.57
N LYS A 168 -12.58 5.17 -17.52
CA LYS A 168 -13.83 5.53 -16.85
C LYS A 168 -13.63 6.56 -15.73
N GLN A 169 -12.38 6.82 -15.34
CA GLN A 169 -12.06 7.73 -14.25
C GLN A 169 -12.03 9.18 -14.71
N SER A 170 -12.37 10.10 -13.80
CA SER A 170 -12.28 11.55 -14.03
C SER A 170 -10.82 12.03 -13.88
N LEU A 171 -9.93 11.55 -14.74
CA LEU A 171 -8.52 11.96 -14.81
C LEU A 171 -8.25 12.77 -16.09
N PRO A 172 -7.19 13.62 -16.11
CA PRO A 172 -6.77 14.29 -17.33
C PRO A 172 -6.51 13.31 -18.47
N LYS A 173 -6.80 13.71 -19.71
CA LYS A 173 -6.64 12.85 -20.91
C LYS A 173 -5.21 12.36 -21.11
N GLN A 174 -4.24 13.14 -20.63
CA GLN A 174 -2.81 12.80 -20.62
C GLN A 174 -2.54 11.55 -19.78
N ILE A 175 -3.32 11.34 -18.72
CA ILE A 175 -3.19 10.21 -17.80
C ILE A 175 -3.98 9.02 -18.32
N THR A 176 -5.22 9.23 -18.79
CA THR A 176 -6.05 8.13 -19.32
C THR A 176 -5.51 7.55 -20.64
N ASN A 177 -4.68 8.30 -21.36
CA ASN A 177 -3.97 7.87 -22.56
C ASN A 177 -2.44 7.81 -22.37
N LEU A 178 -1.96 7.64 -21.13
CA LEU A 178 -0.52 7.65 -20.83
C LEU A 178 0.24 6.55 -21.57
N SER A 179 -0.32 5.33 -21.59
CA SER A 179 0.22 4.19 -22.33
C SER A 179 0.03 4.39 -23.83
N MET A 180 1.14 4.42 -24.56
CA MET A 180 1.17 4.65 -26.02
C MET A 180 1.03 3.36 -26.83
N VAL A 181 1.30 2.20 -26.22
CA VAL A 181 1.31 0.88 -26.87
C VAL A 181 0.68 -0.16 -25.93
N GLU A 182 -0.05 -1.13 -26.47
CA GLU A 182 -0.90 -2.00 -25.63
C GLU A 182 -0.10 -2.87 -24.65
N PHE A 183 1.10 -3.32 -25.04
CA PHE A 183 1.92 -4.18 -24.18
C PHE A 183 2.45 -3.47 -22.93
N THR A 184 2.41 -2.13 -22.88
CA THR A 184 2.80 -1.36 -21.69
C THR A 184 1.62 -1.05 -20.77
N ASP A 185 0.38 -1.39 -21.16
CA ASP A 185 -0.83 -0.98 -20.43
C ASP A 185 -0.81 -1.45 -18.97
N ALA A 186 -0.41 -2.71 -18.71
CA ALA A 186 -0.38 -3.28 -17.37
C ALA A 186 0.57 -2.51 -16.44
N VAL A 187 1.83 -2.38 -16.83
CA VAL A 187 2.87 -1.66 -16.06
C VAL A 187 2.50 -0.19 -15.89
N THR A 188 1.96 0.44 -16.94
CA THR A 188 1.63 1.88 -16.93
C THR A 188 0.50 2.19 -15.96
N PHE A 189 -0.58 1.42 -16.02
CA PHE A 189 -1.82 1.75 -15.32
C PHE A 189 -1.95 1.10 -13.94
N LEU A 190 -1.21 0.03 -13.65
CA LEU A 190 -1.27 -0.62 -12.34
C LEU A 190 -1.02 0.33 -11.16
N PRO A 191 0.08 1.12 -11.09
CA PRO A 191 0.31 1.99 -9.93
C PRO A 191 -0.77 3.06 -9.77
N ILE A 192 -1.39 3.51 -10.87
CA ILE A 192 -2.50 4.46 -10.85
C ILE A 192 -3.75 3.78 -10.26
N PHE A 193 -4.11 2.60 -10.74
CA PHE A 193 -5.23 1.82 -10.20
C PHE A 193 -5.03 1.51 -8.71
N MET A 194 -3.85 1.03 -8.33
CA MET A 194 -3.54 0.71 -6.93
C MET A 194 -3.58 1.95 -6.04
N ALA A 195 -3.31 3.15 -6.56
CA ALA A 195 -3.46 4.37 -5.80
C ALA A 195 -4.93 4.66 -5.45
N TYR A 196 -5.88 4.36 -6.34
CA TYR A 196 -7.31 4.43 -6.01
C TYR A 196 -7.71 3.41 -4.95
N VAL A 197 -7.15 2.20 -5.03
CA VAL A 197 -7.37 1.15 -4.01
C VAL A 197 -6.83 1.62 -2.65
N THR A 198 -5.61 2.15 -2.60
CA THR A 198 -5.00 2.68 -1.38
C THR A 198 -5.73 3.93 -0.86
N ALA A 199 -6.28 4.77 -1.74
CA ALA A 199 -7.12 5.89 -1.33
C ALA A 199 -8.51 5.44 -0.81
N GLY A 200 -8.88 4.16 -0.96
CA GLY A 200 -10.18 3.63 -0.59
C GLY A 200 -11.31 4.01 -1.55
N ILE A 201 -10.96 4.46 -2.76
CA ILE A 201 -11.90 4.89 -3.80
C ILE A 201 -12.29 3.71 -4.71
N ALA A 202 -11.44 2.68 -4.78
CA ALA A 202 -11.67 1.49 -5.61
C ALA A 202 -11.32 0.18 -4.87
N HIS A 203 -11.72 -0.95 -5.46
CA HIS A 203 -11.37 -2.29 -5.00
C HIS A 203 -10.78 -3.15 -6.11
N ILE A 204 -9.88 -4.07 -5.76
CA ILE A 204 -9.20 -4.96 -6.73
C ILE A 204 -10.19 -5.86 -7.48
N GLU A 205 -11.34 -6.15 -6.88
CA GLU A 205 -12.44 -6.92 -7.46
C GLU A 205 -13.10 -6.21 -8.66
N GLU A 206 -12.90 -4.90 -8.84
CA GLU A 206 -13.42 -4.14 -9.99
C GLU A 206 -12.79 -4.53 -11.32
N LEU A 207 -11.62 -5.19 -11.30
CA LEU A 207 -10.97 -5.71 -12.51
C LEU A 207 -11.70 -6.93 -13.11
N ARG A 208 -12.76 -7.44 -12.45
CA ARG A 208 -13.65 -8.54 -12.92
C ARG A 208 -12.92 -9.85 -13.23
N GLU A 209 -11.82 -10.08 -12.56
CA GLU A 209 -11.03 -11.30 -12.62
C GLU A 209 -11.07 -12.02 -11.27
N SER A 210 -10.62 -13.28 -11.22
CA SER A 210 -10.56 -14.00 -9.94
C SER A 210 -9.60 -13.32 -8.97
N ARG A 211 -10.00 -13.19 -7.69
CA ARG A 211 -9.20 -12.49 -6.67
C ARG A 211 -7.78 -13.01 -6.56
N SER A 212 -7.58 -14.32 -6.61
CA SER A 212 -6.26 -14.95 -6.56
C SER A 212 -5.39 -14.57 -7.76
N TYR A 213 -5.96 -14.55 -8.96
CA TYR A 213 -5.26 -14.14 -10.17
C TYR A 213 -4.90 -12.66 -10.14
N VAL A 214 -5.85 -11.79 -9.75
CA VAL A 214 -5.60 -10.35 -9.62
C VAL A 214 -4.44 -10.10 -8.65
N LYS A 215 -4.44 -10.75 -7.48
CA LYS A 215 -3.35 -10.59 -6.51
C LYS A 215 -2.00 -11.05 -7.06
N PHE A 216 -1.96 -12.19 -7.76
CA PHE A 216 -0.75 -12.68 -8.41
C PHE A 216 -0.23 -11.69 -9.47
N ALA A 217 -1.11 -11.21 -10.35
CA ALA A 217 -0.76 -10.28 -11.41
C ALA A 217 -0.32 -8.92 -10.87
N ILE A 218 -0.98 -8.37 -9.84
CA ILE A 218 -0.54 -7.14 -9.16
C ILE A 218 0.90 -7.31 -8.67
N LYS A 219 1.21 -8.42 -7.98
CA LYS A 219 2.58 -8.69 -7.50
C LYS A 219 3.57 -8.71 -8.67
N MET A 220 3.32 -9.56 -9.67
CA MET A 220 4.20 -9.72 -10.84
C MET A 220 4.46 -8.40 -11.59
N VAL A 221 3.41 -7.63 -11.86
CA VAL A 221 3.51 -6.36 -12.60
C VAL A 221 4.15 -5.28 -11.74
N SER A 222 3.87 -5.22 -10.43
CA SER A 222 4.49 -4.25 -9.52
C SER A 222 6.00 -4.47 -9.36
N ASP A 223 6.47 -5.72 -9.46
CA ASP A 223 7.87 -6.08 -9.29
C ASP A 223 8.71 -5.83 -10.56
N PHE A 224 8.10 -5.57 -11.71
CA PHE A 224 8.79 -5.29 -12.98
C PHE A 224 9.71 -4.06 -12.91
N ASP A 225 9.19 -2.96 -12.36
CA ASP A 225 9.97 -1.75 -12.07
C ASP A 225 9.44 -1.09 -10.80
N ARG A 226 9.67 -1.78 -9.67
CA ARG A 226 9.13 -1.40 -8.37
C ARG A 226 9.63 -0.04 -7.93
N SER A 227 10.95 0.17 -7.96
CA SER A 227 11.60 1.35 -7.39
C SER A 227 11.50 2.60 -8.26
N SER A 228 11.62 2.47 -9.58
CA SER A 228 11.74 3.62 -10.48
C SER A 228 10.40 4.03 -11.08
N TRP A 229 9.42 3.12 -11.14
CA TRP A 229 8.09 3.41 -11.68
C TRP A 229 6.94 3.18 -10.70
N TYR A 230 6.74 1.94 -10.25
CA TYR A 230 5.53 1.58 -9.49
C TYR A 230 5.39 2.41 -8.20
N THR A 231 6.40 2.38 -7.33
CA THR A 231 6.39 3.08 -6.04
C THR A 231 6.21 4.60 -6.18
N PRO A 232 6.99 5.32 -7.01
CA PRO A 232 6.84 6.78 -7.12
C PRO A 232 5.52 7.19 -7.78
N VAL A 233 5.05 6.47 -8.81
CA VAL A 233 3.76 6.79 -9.47
C VAL A 233 2.60 6.51 -8.52
N HIS A 234 2.62 5.37 -7.82
CA HIS A 234 1.59 5.01 -6.83
C HIS A 234 1.51 6.08 -5.74
N GLY A 235 2.64 6.46 -5.14
CA GLY A 235 2.65 7.45 -4.07
C GLY A 235 2.18 8.84 -4.49
N MET A 236 2.63 9.31 -5.66
CA MET A 236 2.14 10.57 -6.24
C MET A 236 0.64 10.55 -6.47
N MET A 237 0.12 9.46 -7.04
CA MET A 237 -1.31 9.32 -7.31
C MET A 237 -2.14 9.23 -6.03
N VAL A 238 -1.66 8.54 -4.98
CA VAL A 238 -2.34 8.52 -3.67
C VAL A 238 -2.45 9.94 -3.11
N SER A 239 -1.34 10.69 -3.11
CA SER A 239 -1.33 12.09 -2.67
C SER A 239 -2.31 12.94 -3.48
N TYR A 240 -2.28 12.84 -4.81
CA TYR A 240 -3.17 13.58 -5.70
C TYR A 240 -4.66 13.26 -5.44
N LEU A 241 -5.01 11.99 -5.29
CA LEU A 241 -6.41 11.55 -5.12
C LEU A 241 -6.98 12.03 -3.80
N LEU A 242 -6.23 11.88 -2.71
CA LEU A 242 -6.67 12.32 -1.40
C LEU A 242 -6.74 13.85 -1.29
N ALA A 243 -5.77 14.57 -1.85
CA ALA A 243 -5.79 16.04 -1.87
C ALA A 243 -6.94 16.61 -2.74
N SER A 244 -7.44 15.81 -3.68
CA SER A 244 -8.53 16.16 -4.61
C SER A 244 -9.91 15.68 -4.14
N ALA A 245 -9.98 14.91 -3.04
CA ALA A 245 -11.26 14.44 -2.51
C ALA A 245 -12.08 15.61 -1.93
N PRO A 246 -13.40 15.66 -2.15
CA PRO A 246 -14.26 16.63 -1.49
C PRO A 246 -14.29 16.35 0.02
N VAL A 247 -14.10 17.41 0.83
CA VAL A 247 -14.21 17.38 2.30
C VAL A 247 -15.66 17.16 2.73
#